data_AF-A0A811MEU0-F1
#
_entry.id   AF-A0A811MEU0-F1
#
_cell.length_a   1.000
_cell.length_b   1.000
_cell.length_c   1.000
_cell.angle_alpha   90.00
_cell.angle_beta   90.00
_cell.angle_gamma   90.00
#
_symmetry.space_group_name_H-M   'P 1'
#
loop_
_entity.id
_entity.type
_entity.pdbx_description
1 polymer ?
#
loop_
_entity_poly.entity_id
_entity_poly.type
_entity_poly.pdbx_seq_one_letter_code
_entity_poly.pdbx_strand_id
1 'polypeptide(L)'
;MAASFKLAVAVTWALVLATTACQGLEVGYYKKTCPRVEHIVRDEVKKFVYKNAGIGAGLIRMLFHDCFVQCVIIVYFNFSI
;
A
#
# COMPACT_ATOMS: atom_id res chain seq x y z
N MET A 1 -40.05 -14.79 -10.00
CA MET A 1 -38.95 -15.69 -9.60
C MET A 1 -37.60 -15.33 -10.25
N ALA A 2 -37.54 -15.03 -11.56
CA ALA A 2 -36.27 -14.63 -12.19
C ALA A 2 -35.76 -13.23 -11.75
N ALA A 3 -36.66 -12.25 -11.54
CA ALA A 3 -36.27 -10.89 -11.14
C ALA A 3 -35.71 -10.82 -9.70
N SER A 4 -36.30 -11.59 -8.77
CA SER A 4 -35.83 -11.70 -7.39
C SER A 4 -34.46 -12.36 -7.28
N PHE A 5 -34.20 -13.37 -8.13
CA PHE A 5 -32.88 -14.01 -8.19
C PHE A 5 -31.81 -13.08 -8.78
N LYS A 6 -32.13 -12.35 -9.85
CA LYS A 6 -31.22 -11.34 -10.43
C LYS A 6 -30.89 -10.22 -9.44
N LEU A 7 -31.89 -9.75 -8.68
CA LEU A 7 -31.70 -8.75 -7.63
C LEU A 7 -30.82 -9.30 -6.49
N ALA A 8 -31.07 -10.53 -6.03
CA ALA A 8 -30.25 -11.16 -5.00
C ALA A 8 -28.79 -11.29 -5.44
N VAL A 9 -28.55 -11.70 -6.70
CA VAL A 9 -27.20 -11.78 -7.27
C VAL A 9 -26.54 -10.39 -7.39
N ALA A 10 -27.27 -9.37 -7.85
CA ALA A 10 -26.72 -8.02 -7.95
C ALA A 10 -26.33 -7.45 -6.56
N VAL A 11 -27.16 -7.72 -5.53
CA VAL A 11 -26.90 -7.29 -4.15
C VAL A 11 -25.70 -8.03 -3.56
N THR A 12 -25.55 -9.33 -3.79
CA THR A 12 -24.38 -10.08 -3.30
C THR A 12 -23.09 -9.62 -3.96
N TRP A 13 -23.09 -9.35 -5.28
CA TRP A 13 -21.92 -8.79 -5.97
C TRP A 13 -21.53 -7.39 -5.46
N ALA A 14 -22.52 -6.53 -5.19
CA ALA A 14 -22.27 -5.20 -4.64
C ALA A 14 -21.68 -5.25 -3.22
N LEU A 15 -22.15 -6.17 -2.38
CA LEU A 15 -21.62 -6.37 -1.02
C LEU A 15 -20.18 -6.89 -1.02
N VAL A 16 -19.84 -7.80 -1.95
CA VAL A 16 -18.46 -8.30 -2.10
C VAL A 16 -17.50 -7.18 -2.47
N LEU A 17 -17.88 -6.29 -3.40
CA LEU A 17 -17.06 -5.12 -3.80
C LEU A 17 -16.82 -4.12 -2.66
N ALA A 18 -17.76 -3.98 -1.71
CA ALA A 18 -17.60 -3.08 -0.58
C ALA A 18 -16.56 -3.57 0.45
N THR A 19 -16.26 -4.87 0.48
CA THR A 19 -15.34 -5.47 1.48
C THR A 19 -13.86 -5.42 1.11
N THR A 20 -13.50 -4.98 -0.10
CA THR A 20 -12.08 -4.96 -0.56
C THR A 20 -11.31 -3.69 -0.18
N ALA A 21 -11.87 -2.83 0.67
CA ALA A 21 -11.14 -1.66 1.15
C ALA A 21 -10.09 -2.08 2.19
N CYS A 22 -8.84 -1.62 2.02
CA CYS A 22 -7.77 -1.82 2.99
C CYS A 22 -8.17 -1.21 4.34
N GLN A 23 -8.49 -2.04 5.33
CA GLN A 23 -8.92 -1.60 6.66
C GLN A 23 -7.68 -1.20 7.48
N GLY A 24 -7.67 0.02 8.03
CA GLY A 24 -6.63 0.47 8.99
C GLY A 24 -5.55 1.40 8.45
N LEU A 25 -5.62 1.84 7.19
CA LEU A 25 -4.71 2.87 6.67
C LEU A 25 -5.33 4.27 6.83
N GLU A 26 -4.61 5.18 7.48
CA GLU A 26 -5.05 6.57 7.72
C GLU A 26 -3.93 7.56 7.38
N VAL A 27 -4.27 8.67 6.73
CA VAL A 27 -3.33 9.77 6.45
C VAL A 27 -2.94 10.46 7.76
N GLY A 28 -1.64 10.43 8.08
CA GLY A 28 -1.14 10.98 9.34
C GLY A 28 -1.36 10.04 10.53
N TYR A 29 -1.40 8.73 10.31
CA TYR A 29 -1.45 7.71 11.37
C TYR A 29 -0.46 7.98 12.51
N TYR A 30 0.76 8.45 12.18
CA TYR A 30 1.80 8.74 13.16
C TYR A 30 1.72 10.14 13.79
N LYS A 31 0.71 10.96 13.52
CA LYS A 31 0.63 12.34 14.03
C LYS A 31 0.76 12.45 15.55
N LYS A 32 0.20 11.48 16.29
CA LYS A 32 0.22 11.48 17.76
C LYS A 32 1.53 10.96 18.35
N THR A 33 2.18 10.03 17.68
CA THR A 33 3.38 9.34 18.19
C THR A 33 4.68 9.98 17.66
N CYS A 34 4.72 10.27 16.36
CA CYS A 34 5.85 10.90 15.69
C CYS A 34 5.36 11.79 14.53
N PRO A 35 4.98 13.06 14.77
CA PRO A 35 4.40 13.93 13.74
C PRO A 35 5.39 14.30 12.62
N ARG A 36 6.69 14.15 12.88
CA ARG A 36 7.75 14.51 11.92
C ARG A 36 8.15 13.37 10.98
N VAL A 37 7.62 12.16 11.18
CA VAL A 37 8.09 10.98 10.44
C VAL A 37 7.95 11.16 8.92
N GLU A 38 6.81 11.65 8.45
CA GLU A 38 6.56 11.85 7.01
C GLU A 38 7.54 12.86 6.40
N HIS A 39 7.89 13.90 7.16
CA HIS A 39 8.86 14.92 6.73
C HIS A 39 10.28 14.36 6.70
N ILE A 40 10.69 13.63 7.75
CA ILE A 40 12.03 13.04 7.86
C ILE A 40 12.26 12.06 6.70
N VAL A 41 11.30 11.16 6.44
CA VAL A 41 11.39 10.21 5.33
C VAL A 41 11.46 10.93 3.99
N ARG A 42 10.62 11.96 3.78
CA ARG A 42 10.63 12.75 2.55
C ARG A 42 11.98 13.43 2.30
N ASP A 43 12.55 14.06 3.31
CA ASP A 43 13.83 14.78 3.18
C ASP A 43 14.95 13.82 2.82
N GLU A 44 15.00 12.66 3.48
CA GLU A 44 16.07 11.70 3.26
C GLU A 44 15.98 11.07 1.88
N VAL A 45 14.78 10.63 1.48
CA VAL A 45 14.53 10.14 0.11
C VAL A 45 14.90 11.19 -0.92
N LYS A 46 14.53 12.46 -0.70
CA LYS A 46 14.85 13.57 -1.60
C LYS A 46 16.35 13.76 -1.78
N LYS A 47 17.16 13.70 -0.70
CA LYS A 47 18.63 13.78 -0.79
C LYS A 47 19.21 12.68 -1.68
N PHE A 48 18.76 11.44 -1.48
CA PHE A 48 19.26 10.31 -2.26
C PHE A 48 18.80 10.35 -3.72
N VAL A 49 17.57 10.78 -3.98
CA VAL A 49 17.04 10.94 -5.35
C VAL A 49 17.80 12.04 -6.10
N TYR A 50 18.16 13.15 -5.45
CA TYR A 50 19.00 14.17 -6.08
C TYR A 50 20.39 13.65 -6.45
N LYS A 51 20.96 12.78 -5.60
CA LYS A 51 22.26 12.17 -5.87
C LYS A 51 22.18 11.15 -7.00
N ASN A 52 21.12 10.35 -7.03
CA ASN A 52 20.87 9.32 -8.04
C ASN A 52 19.36 9.16 -8.31
N ALA A 53 18.90 9.63 -9.47
CA ALA A 53 17.48 9.56 -9.84
C ALA A 53 16.93 8.12 -9.88
N GLY A 54 17.79 7.12 -10.12
CA GLY A 54 17.42 5.71 -10.11
C GLY A 54 16.90 5.17 -8.77
N ILE A 55 17.24 5.82 -7.65
CA ILE A 55 16.78 5.41 -6.31
C ILE A 55 15.26 5.61 -6.16
N GLY A 56 14.70 6.69 -6.71
CA GLY A 56 13.26 6.94 -6.67
C GLY A 56 12.47 5.86 -7.42
N ALA A 57 12.95 5.49 -8.62
CA ALA A 57 12.37 4.40 -9.39
C ALA A 57 12.52 3.04 -8.68
N GLY A 58 13.66 2.79 -8.04
CA GLY A 58 13.93 1.59 -7.25
C GLY A 58 12.97 1.43 -6.06
N LEU A 59 12.75 2.49 -5.28
CA LEU A 59 11.82 2.48 -4.14
C LEU A 59 10.39 2.14 -4.56
N ILE A 60 9.91 2.73 -5.66
CA ILE A 60 8.57 2.45 -6.20
C ILE A 60 8.49 1.00 -6.69
N ARG A 61 9.51 0.51 -7.40
CA ARG A 61 9.57 -0.88 -7.87
C ARG A 61 9.56 -1.86 -6.69
N MET A 62 10.27 -1.57 -5.61
CA MET A 62 10.31 -2.40 -4.42
C MET A 62 8.96 -2.42 -3.70
N LEU A 63 8.28 -1.26 -3.60
CA LEU A 63 6.90 -1.19 -3.08
C LEU A 63 5.93 -2.06 -3.88
N PHE A 64 6.01 -2.01 -5.21
CA PHE A 64 5.19 -2.86 -6.06
C PHE A 64 5.55 -4.33 -5.90
N HIS A 65 6.84 -4.66 -5.79
CA HIS A 65 7.28 -6.03 -5.58
C HIS A 65 6.75 -6.61 -4.26
N ASP A 66 6.81 -5.86 -3.17
CA ASP A 66 6.33 -6.27 -1.84
C ASP A 66 4.79 -6.40 -1.78
N CYS A 67 4.05 -5.64 -2.59
CA CYS A 67 2.59 -5.74 -2.63
C CYS A 67 2.06 -6.83 -3.58
N PHE A 68 2.70 -7.05 -4.73
CA PHE A 68 2.24 -8.05 -5.71
C PHE A 68 2.64 -9.47 -5.30
N VAL A 69 3.77 -9.65 -4.61
CA VAL A 69 4.16 -10.93 -4.00
C VAL A 69 3.52 -10.98 -2.61
N GLN A 70 2.25 -11.39 -2.56
CA GLN A 70 1.40 -11.37 -1.36
C GLN A 70 2.15 -11.73 -0.08
N CYS A 71 2.19 -10.75 0.82
CA CYS A 71 2.31 -10.92 2.26
C CYS A 71 3.54 -11.69 2.70
N VAL A 72 4.63 -10.98 2.93
CA VAL A 72 5.46 -11.32 4.06
C VAL A 72 6.31 -10.07 4.42
N ILE A 73 6.04 -9.50 5.59
CA ILE A 73 6.93 -8.57 6.32
C ILE A 73 8.23 -9.30 6.80
N ILE A 74 8.60 -10.40 6.15
CA ILE A 74 9.44 -11.51 6.64
C ILE A 74 10.15 -12.30 5.49
N VAL A 75 10.23 -11.78 4.25
CA VAL A 75 10.98 -12.40 3.11
C VAL A 75 12.12 -11.42 2.93
N TYR A 76 12.94 -11.44 3.99
CA TYR A 76 14.36 -11.16 3.96
C TYR A 76 14.77 -9.74 3.50
N PHE A 77 15.37 -8.88 4.32
CA PHE A 77 16.71 -9.04 4.92
C PHE A 77 17.75 -9.88 4.10
N ASN A 78 17.44 -10.31 2.87
CA ASN A 78 18.27 -11.15 2.00
C ASN A 78 17.94 -10.83 0.54
N PHE A 79 17.97 -9.55 0.21
CA PHE A 79 18.44 -9.12 -1.10
C PHE A 79 19.58 -8.12 -0.85
N SER A 80 20.73 -8.68 -0.48
CA SER A 80 22.10 -8.19 -0.65
C SER A 80 22.30 -6.68 -0.87
N ILE A 81 23.02 -5.95 0.00
CA ILE A 81 24.51 -5.95 0.02
C ILE A 81 25.16 -7.12 -0.73
#